data_AF-A0A3B0WIA4-F1
#
_entry.id   AF-A0A3B0WIA4-F1
#
_cell.length_a   1.000
_cell.length_b   1.000
_cell.length_c   1.000
_cell.angle_alpha   90.00
_cell.angle_beta   90.00
_cell.angle_gamma   90.00
#
_symmetry.space_group_name_H-M   'P 1'
#
loop_
_entity.id
_entity.type
_entity.pdbx_description
1 polymer ?
#
loop_
_entity_poly.entity_id
_entity_poly.type
_entity_poly.pdbx_seq_one_letter_code
_entity_poly.pdbx_strand_id
1 'polypeptide(L)'
;MMTLAPLKLKKNEERRILGGHVWVYSNEVDTKQTPLTEFSAGQPVEIIAHNGKFLGNGYVNAHSLICARIVSRDKKYQLDQSLITHRLKIALSIRERLFEHPCYRLVHGESDMLPGLVVDRYFDLLVVQFGTAGMEVIKEQVIAALDKVIKPKAILLRNDGGIRKMEGLE
;
A
#
# COMPACT_ATOMS: atom_id res chain seq x y z
N MET A 1 18.88 -3.30 -9.42
CA MET A 1 17.65 -3.36 -8.62
C MET A 1 18.00 -4.00 -7.31
N MET A 2 17.63 -3.40 -6.17
CA MET A 2 17.78 -4.06 -4.88
C MET A 2 16.86 -5.28 -4.84
N THR A 3 17.41 -6.42 -4.42
CA THR A 3 16.65 -7.65 -4.20
C THR A 3 15.83 -7.48 -2.93
N LEU A 4 14.51 -7.60 -3.02
CA LEU A 4 13.62 -7.55 -1.86
C LEU A 4 13.71 -8.86 -1.08
N ALA A 5 13.55 -8.79 0.24
CA ALA A 5 13.46 -9.98 1.07
C ALA A 5 12.20 -10.79 0.70
N PRO A 6 12.28 -12.13 0.58
CA PRO A 6 11.13 -12.94 0.22
C PRO A 6 10.19 -13.14 1.41
N LEU A 7 8.89 -13.02 1.19
CA LEU A 7 7.83 -13.46 2.10
C LEU A 7 7.12 -14.66 1.48
N LYS A 8 7.33 -15.84 2.05
CA LYS A 8 6.88 -17.11 1.45
C LYS A 8 5.54 -17.54 2.00
N LEU A 9 4.60 -17.85 1.11
CA LEU A 9 3.30 -18.41 1.49
C LEU A 9 3.38 -19.93 1.70
N LYS A 10 2.51 -20.44 2.58
CA LYS A 10 2.27 -21.88 2.73
C LYS A 10 1.68 -22.46 1.44
N LYS A 11 1.76 -23.79 1.31
CA LYS A 11 1.22 -24.51 0.15
C LYS A 11 -0.28 -24.25 0.00
N ASN A 12 -0.71 -23.86 -1.20
CA ASN A 12 -2.08 -23.57 -1.62
C ASN A 12 -2.68 -22.24 -1.13
N GLU A 13 -1.97 -21.43 -0.35
CA GLU A 13 -2.46 -20.13 0.12
C GLU A 13 -2.37 -19.02 -0.95
N GLU A 14 -1.72 -19.29 -2.08
CA GLU A 14 -1.60 -18.34 -3.19
C GLU A 14 -2.91 -18.14 -3.98
N ARG A 15 -3.94 -18.98 -3.78
CA ARG A 15 -5.13 -19.01 -4.64
C ARG A 15 -5.88 -17.68 -4.70
N ARG A 16 -6.10 -17.04 -3.54
CA ARG A 16 -6.81 -15.74 -3.45
C ARG A 16 -5.98 -14.63 -4.09
N ILE A 17 -4.66 -14.67 -3.87
CA ILE A 17 -3.72 -13.73 -4.46
C ILE A 17 -3.72 -13.85 -5.98
N LEU A 18 -3.71 -15.07 -6.54
CA LEU A 18 -3.80 -15.28 -7.98
C LEU A 18 -5.15 -14.84 -8.56
N GLY A 19 -6.23 -14.92 -7.78
CA GLY A 19 -7.55 -14.41 -8.13
C GLY A 19 -7.70 -12.88 -8.07
N GLY A 20 -6.63 -12.15 -7.74
CA GLY A 20 -6.63 -10.68 -7.73
C GLY A 20 -6.56 -10.05 -6.35
N HIS A 21 -6.77 -10.81 -5.27
CA HIS A 21 -6.70 -10.28 -3.90
C HIS A 21 -5.31 -9.71 -3.59
N VAL A 22 -5.27 -8.63 -2.79
CA VAL A 22 -4.02 -7.90 -2.49
C VAL A 22 -3.52 -8.08 -1.06
N TRP A 23 -4.30 -8.71 -0.18
CA TRP A 23 -3.89 -8.98 1.21
C TRP A 23 -3.43 -10.42 1.41
N VAL A 24 -2.35 -10.55 2.17
CA VAL A 24 -1.83 -11.79 2.74
C VAL A 24 -2.09 -11.75 4.24
N TYR A 25 -2.75 -12.78 4.77
CA TYR A 25 -2.98 -12.92 6.20
C TYR A 25 -1.80 -13.61 6.89
N SER A 26 -1.56 -13.31 8.16
CA SER A 26 -0.42 -13.85 8.92
C SER A 26 -0.40 -15.38 8.99
N ASN A 27 -1.57 -16.01 9.01
CA ASN A 27 -1.70 -17.48 9.01
C ASN A 27 -1.38 -18.13 7.65
N GLU A 28 -1.30 -17.36 6.57
CA GLU A 28 -0.99 -17.84 5.22
C GLU A 28 0.52 -17.90 4.94
N VAL A 29 1.33 -17.26 5.78
CA VAL A 29 2.79 -17.19 5.65
C VAL A 29 3.46 -18.44 6.22
N ASP A 30 4.43 -19.00 5.49
CA ASP A 30 5.30 -20.07 5.99
C ASP A 30 6.35 -19.50 6.94
N THR A 31 5.95 -19.30 8.19
CA THR A 31 6.81 -18.74 9.24
C THR A 31 7.99 -19.64 9.63
N LYS A 32 8.07 -20.89 9.14
CA LYS A 32 9.26 -21.73 9.33
C LYS A 32 10.37 -21.35 8.36
N GLN A 33 10.01 -20.91 7.15
CA GLN A 33 10.98 -20.50 6.12
C GLN A 33 11.23 -18.99 6.12
N THR A 34 10.20 -18.20 6.39
CA THR A 34 10.28 -16.73 6.48
C THR A 34 9.55 -16.27 7.73
N PRO A 35 10.19 -16.31 8.91
CA PRO A 35 9.59 -15.87 10.17
C PRO A 35 9.17 -14.40 10.10
N LEU A 36 7.90 -14.10 10.40
CA LEU A 36 7.39 -12.72 10.33
C LEU A 36 8.15 -11.75 11.26
N THR A 37 8.67 -12.26 12.38
CA THR A 37 9.44 -11.49 13.38
C THR A 37 10.77 -10.96 12.86
N GLU A 38 11.27 -11.46 11.73
CA GLU A 38 12.51 -10.96 11.10
C GLU A 38 12.30 -9.71 10.25
N PHE A 39 11.05 -9.31 10.03
CA PHE A 39 10.71 -8.15 9.22
C PHE A 39 10.34 -6.94 10.08
N SER A 40 10.82 -5.77 9.67
CA SER A 40 10.37 -4.49 10.25
C SER A 40 8.99 -4.12 9.73
N ALA A 41 8.19 -3.41 10.55
CA ALA A 41 6.88 -2.92 10.12
C ALA A 41 7.00 -1.96 8.92
N GLY A 42 6.29 -2.26 7.83
CA GLY A 42 6.35 -1.52 6.58
C GLY A 42 7.52 -1.90 5.66
N GLN A 43 8.32 -2.90 6.01
CA GLN A 43 9.46 -3.34 5.19
C GLN A 43 8.99 -3.83 3.80
N PRO A 44 9.61 -3.35 2.70
CA PRO A 44 9.35 -3.87 1.36
C PRO A 44 9.75 -5.34 1.22
N VAL A 45 8.88 -6.15 0.60
CA VAL A 45 9.07 -7.59 0.42
C VAL A 45 8.63 -8.06 -0.97
N GLU A 46 9.25 -9.15 -1.43
CA GLU A 46 8.79 -9.94 -2.57
C GLU A 46 7.92 -11.10 -2.07
N ILE A 47 6.64 -11.12 -2.43
CA ILE A 47 5.72 -12.17 -2.01
C ILE A 47 5.79 -13.33 -3.01
N ILE A 48 6.07 -14.53 -2.51
CA ILE A 48 6.27 -15.73 -3.32
C ILE A 48 5.40 -16.89 -2.84
N ALA A 49 4.96 -17.74 -3.78
CA ALA A 49 4.24 -18.97 -3.48
C ALA A 49 5.17 -20.03 -2.85
N HIS A 50 4.58 -21.12 -2.36
CA HIS A 50 5.33 -22.21 -1.72
C HIS A 50 6.42 -22.83 -2.61
N ASN A 51 6.21 -22.82 -3.93
CA ASN A 51 7.15 -23.33 -4.94
C ASN A 51 8.14 -22.27 -5.45
N GLY A 52 8.18 -21.08 -4.84
CA GLY A 52 9.08 -19.99 -5.22
C GLY A 52 8.57 -19.09 -6.36
N LYS A 53 7.38 -19.35 -6.91
CA LYS A 53 6.80 -18.50 -7.95
C LYS A 53 6.48 -17.11 -7.40
N PHE A 54 6.91 -16.06 -8.12
CA PHE A 54 6.58 -14.67 -7.81
C PHE A 54 5.07 -14.40 -7.87
N LEU A 55 4.55 -13.70 -6.85
CA LEU A 55 3.14 -13.31 -6.76
C LEU A 55 2.96 -11.79 -6.79
N GLY A 56 3.92 -11.03 -6.27
CA GLY A 56 3.89 -9.57 -6.27
C GLY A 56 4.94 -8.94 -5.35
N ASN A 57 5.20 -7.65 -5.56
CA ASN A 57 5.92 -6.82 -4.60
C ASN A 57 4.91 -6.18 -3.65
N GLY A 58 5.30 -6.02 -2.39
CA GLY A 58 4.47 -5.47 -1.34
C GLY A 58 5.29 -4.94 -0.17
N TYR A 59 4.60 -4.75 0.95
CA TYR A 59 5.24 -4.52 2.25
C TYR A 59 4.60 -5.41 3.31
N VAL A 60 5.34 -5.64 4.39
CA VAL A 60 4.94 -6.52 5.49
C VAL A 60 4.84 -5.75 6.82
N ASN A 61 3.92 -6.16 7.69
CA ASN A 61 3.82 -5.75 9.08
C ASN A 61 3.49 -6.99 9.93
N ALA A 62 4.47 -7.48 10.69
CA ALA A 62 4.36 -8.69 11.49
C ALA A 62 3.29 -8.61 12.59
N HIS A 63 2.92 -7.40 13.00
CA HIS A 63 1.95 -7.16 14.08
C HIS A 63 0.49 -7.11 13.60
N SER A 64 0.26 -7.15 12.29
CA SER A 64 -1.08 -7.06 11.69
C SER A 64 -1.60 -8.43 11.25
N LEU A 65 -2.91 -8.67 11.42
CA LEU A 65 -3.57 -9.86 10.86
C LEU A 65 -3.43 -9.87 9.33
N ILE A 66 -3.57 -8.71 8.69
CA ILE A 66 -3.21 -8.50 7.28
C ILE A 66 -1.72 -8.18 7.26
N CYS A 67 -0.91 -9.23 7.39
CA CYS A 67 0.52 -9.07 7.58
C CYS A 67 1.24 -8.56 6.35
N ALA A 68 0.71 -8.70 5.12
CA ALA A 68 1.31 -8.09 3.95
C ALA A 68 0.28 -7.62 2.93
N ARG A 69 0.64 -6.58 2.19
CA ARG A 69 -0.20 -5.97 1.15
C ARG A 69 0.58 -5.82 -0.15
N ILE A 70 0.06 -6.39 -1.22
CA ILE A 70 0.62 -6.31 -2.58
C ILE A 70 0.36 -4.91 -3.14
N VAL A 71 1.41 -4.30 -3.70
CA VAL A 71 1.34 -3.00 -4.38
C VAL A 71 1.56 -3.13 -5.89
N SER A 72 2.23 -4.20 -6.32
CA SER A 72 2.50 -4.47 -7.73
C SER A 72 2.56 -5.97 -8.01
N ARG A 73 2.07 -6.37 -9.19
CA ARG A 73 2.22 -7.73 -9.74
C ARG A 73 3.30 -7.82 -10.82
N ASP A 74 4.01 -6.73 -11.06
CA ASP A 74 5.21 -6.69 -11.89
C ASP A 74 6.41 -6.48 -10.96
N LYS A 75 7.38 -7.40 -11.07
CA LYS A 75 8.61 -7.45 -10.26
C LYS A 75 9.44 -6.17 -10.38
N LYS A 76 9.26 -5.38 -11.44
CA LYS A 76 9.96 -4.10 -11.67
C LYS A 76 9.51 -2.98 -10.74
N TYR A 77 8.24 -2.98 -10.32
CA TYR A 77 7.68 -1.87 -9.54
C TYR A 77 7.59 -2.22 -8.06
N GLN A 78 8.14 -1.34 -7.24
CA GLN A 78 8.08 -1.40 -5.78
C GLN A 78 7.25 -0.23 -5.26
N LEU A 79 6.98 -0.20 -3.96
CA LEU A 79 6.30 0.92 -3.33
C LEU A 79 7.27 2.12 -3.24
N ASP A 80 7.23 2.99 -4.24
CA ASP A 80 8.05 4.20 -4.33
C ASP A 80 7.26 5.40 -4.87
N GLN A 81 7.85 6.60 -4.79
CA GLN A 81 7.24 7.84 -5.29
C GLN A 81 6.77 7.75 -6.74
N SER A 82 7.48 7.00 -7.61
CA SER A 82 7.14 6.89 -9.02
C SER A 82 5.85 6.09 -9.22
N LEU A 83 5.74 4.94 -8.55
CA LEU A 83 4.54 4.12 -8.55
C LEU A 83 3.36 4.89 -7.95
N ILE A 84 3.56 5.58 -6.82
CA ILE A 84 2.52 6.42 -6.20
C ILE A 84 2.05 7.51 -7.16
N THR A 85 2.97 8.24 -7.79
CA THR A 85 2.64 9.29 -8.77
C THR A 85 1.80 8.74 -9.92
N HIS A 86 2.16 7.57 -10.44
CA HIS A 86 1.41 6.91 -11.51
C HIS A 86 -0.01 6.53 -11.07
N ARG A 87 -0.16 5.91 -9.88
CA ARG A 87 -1.47 5.53 -9.33
C ARG A 87 -2.35 6.74 -9.02
N LEU A 88 -1.78 7.82 -8.49
CA LEU A 88 -2.50 9.07 -8.25
C LEU A 88 -3.06 9.67 -9.53
N LYS A 89 -2.29 9.65 -10.64
CA LYS A 89 -2.79 10.12 -11.94
C LYS A 89 -3.95 9.28 -12.45
N ILE A 90 -3.90 7.96 -12.28
CA ILE A 90 -5.02 7.07 -12.64
C ILE A 90 -6.25 7.42 -11.80
N ALA A 91 -6.09 7.47 -10.48
CA ALA A 91 -7.19 7.76 -9.55
C ALA A 91 -7.82 9.14 -9.86
N LEU A 92 -6.99 10.17 -10.08
CA LEU A 92 -7.43 11.50 -10.49
C LEU A 92 -8.23 11.46 -11.78
N SER A 93 -7.72 10.81 -12.83
CA SER A 93 -8.40 10.74 -14.14
C SER A 93 -9.80 10.11 -14.06
N ILE A 94 -10.01 9.18 -13.12
CA ILE A 94 -11.32 8.58 -12.88
C ILE A 94 -12.25 9.60 -12.21
N ARG A 95 -11.76 10.33 -11.19
CA ARG A 95 -12.59 11.29 -10.46
C ARG A 95 -12.94 12.52 -11.30
N GLU A 96 -12.01 13.02 -12.12
CA GLU A 96 -12.25 14.13 -13.05
C GLU A 96 -13.35 13.81 -14.08
N ARG A 97 -13.59 12.53 -14.36
CA ARG A 97 -14.70 12.10 -15.22
C ARG A 97 -16.04 11.97 -14.50
N LEU A 98 -16.03 11.79 -13.19
CA LEU A 98 -17.22 11.46 -12.39
C LEU A 98 -17.76 12.64 -11.60
N PHE A 99 -16.92 13.63 -11.30
CA PHE A 99 -17.27 14.78 -10.47
C PHE A 99 -17.03 16.08 -11.24
N GLU A 100 -18.03 16.97 -11.21
CA GLU A 100 -17.93 18.30 -11.83
C GLU A 100 -16.96 19.21 -11.07
N HIS A 101 -16.85 19.05 -9.75
CA HIS A 101 -16.00 19.86 -8.90
C HIS A 101 -14.96 19.00 -8.17
N PRO A 102 -13.76 19.56 -7.87
CA PRO A 102 -12.69 18.87 -7.16
C PRO A 102 -12.98 18.65 -5.66
N CYS A 103 -14.12 18.07 -5.33
CA CYS A 103 -14.56 17.75 -3.97
C CYS A 103 -15.02 16.29 -3.90
N TYR A 104 -14.11 15.38 -3.54
CA TYR A 104 -14.34 13.93 -3.58
C TYR A 104 -13.23 13.16 -2.86
N ARG A 105 -13.44 11.85 -2.66
CA ARG A 105 -12.34 10.93 -2.30
C ARG A 105 -11.46 10.64 -3.51
N LEU A 106 -10.26 11.21 -3.52
CA LEU A 106 -9.26 11.01 -4.56
C LEU A 106 -8.68 9.59 -4.50
N VAL A 107 -8.31 9.12 -3.31
CA VAL A 107 -7.74 7.77 -3.09
C VAL A 107 -8.53 7.04 -2.02
N HIS A 108 -8.93 5.80 -2.34
CA HIS A 108 -9.66 4.90 -1.46
C HIS A 108 -8.92 3.56 -1.26
N GLY A 109 -7.71 3.65 -0.70
CA GLY A 109 -6.90 2.51 -0.29
C GLY A 109 -6.61 1.52 -1.42
N GLU A 110 -6.90 0.26 -1.15
CA GLU A 110 -6.72 -0.87 -2.07
C GLU A 110 -7.49 -0.72 -3.38
N SER A 111 -8.65 -0.06 -3.37
CA SER A 111 -9.47 0.12 -4.57
C SER A 111 -8.75 0.93 -5.64
N ASP A 112 -7.85 1.82 -5.22
CA ASP A 112 -6.97 2.61 -6.10
C ASP A 112 -5.54 2.05 -6.18
N MET A 113 -5.34 0.81 -5.71
CA MET A 113 -4.05 0.11 -5.67
C MET A 113 -2.99 0.89 -4.88
N LEU A 114 -3.43 1.56 -3.81
CA LEU A 114 -2.61 2.30 -2.86
C LEU A 114 -2.98 1.85 -1.43
N PRO A 115 -2.65 0.60 -1.05
CA PRO A 115 -3.12 0.01 0.20
C PRO A 115 -2.77 0.88 1.41
N GLY A 116 -3.75 1.11 2.28
CA GLY A 116 -3.58 1.96 3.45
C GLY A 116 -3.47 3.46 3.21
N LEU A 117 -3.66 3.98 1.98
CA LEU A 117 -3.72 5.42 1.72
C LEU A 117 -5.16 5.87 1.50
N VAL A 118 -5.61 6.89 2.23
CA VAL A 118 -6.86 7.59 1.94
C VAL A 118 -6.55 9.06 1.71
N VAL A 119 -7.09 9.62 0.63
CA VAL A 119 -6.95 11.05 0.30
C VAL A 119 -8.31 11.60 -0.07
N ASP A 120 -8.82 12.51 0.75
CA ASP A 120 -10.02 13.29 0.46
C ASP A 120 -9.58 14.66 -0.07
N ARG A 121 -10.14 15.07 -1.20
CA ARG A 121 -9.85 16.34 -1.86
C ARG A 121 -11.02 17.29 -1.64
N TYR A 122 -10.71 18.49 -1.17
CA TYR A 122 -11.64 19.61 -1.00
C TYR A 122 -11.08 20.83 -1.73
N PHE A 123 -11.40 20.94 -3.01
CA PHE A 123 -10.85 21.92 -3.94
C PHE A 123 -9.31 21.86 -4.02
N ASP A 124 -8.64 22.87 -3.49
CA ASP A 124 -7.19 23.03 -3.42
C ASP A 124 -6.60 22.47 -2.11
N LEU A 125 -7.41 21.87 -1.24
CA LEU A 125 -6.98 21.26 0.01
C LEU A 125 -7.04 19.72 -0.07
N LEU A 126 -6.06 19.05 0.53
CA LEU A 126 -6.06 17.60 0.70
C LEU A 126 -6.09 17.23 2.18
N VAL A 127 -6.92 16.24 2.52
CA VAL A 127 -6.88 15.54 3.81
C VAL A 127 -6.37 14.13 3.56
N VAL A 128 -5.24 13.78 4.15
CA VAL A 128 -4.52 12.53 3.90
C VAL A 128 -4.47 11.69 5.17
N GLN A 129 -4.73 10.39 5.03
CA GLN A 129 -4.63 9.43 6.12
C GLN A 129 -3.74 8.27 5.70
N PHE A 130 -2.78 7.94 6.56
CA PHE A 130 -1.91 6.79 6.44
C PHE A 130 -2.41 5.71 7.39
N GLY A 131 -2.98 4.64 6.85
CA GLY A 131 -3.63 3.57 7.62
C GLY A 131 -2.78 2.31 7.77
N THR A 132 -1.57 2.26 7.23
CA THR A 132 -0.69 1.07 7.31
C THR A 132 0.77 1.46 7.47
N ALA A 133 1.57 0.61 8.12
CA ALA A 133 2.98 0.89 8.37
C ALA A 133 3.78 1.13 7.08
N GLY A 134 3.54 0.36 6.02
CA GLY A 134 4.27 0.52 4.75
C GLY A 134 4.03 1.86 4.06
N MET A 135 2.80 2.36 4.10
CA MET A 135 2.48 3.68 3.54
C MET A 135 3.02 4.82 4.43
N GLU A 136 3.06 4.64 5.75
CA GLU A 136 3.67 5.60 6.69
C GLU A 136 5.18 5.72 6.47
N VAL A 137 5.89 4.61 6.26
CA VAL A 137 7.35 4.59 5.99
C VAL A 137 7.71 5.46 4.78
N ILE A 138 6.86 5.50 3.76
CA ILE A 138 7.07 6.30 2.55
C ILE A 138 6.25 7.61 2.52
N LYS A 139 5.76 8.09 3.67
CA LYS A 139 4.91 9.27 3.78
C LYS A 139 5.42 10.48 3.01
N GLU A 140 6.70 10.81 3.12
CA GLU A 140 7.29 11.96 2.42
C GLU A 140 7.25 11.80 0.89
N GLN A 141 7.41 10.57 0.39
CA GLN A 141 7.28 10.28 -1.03
C GLN A 141 5.83 10.43 -1.50
N VAL A 142 4.85 10.04 -0.66
CA VAL A 142 3.42 10.23 -0.94
C VAL A 142 3.07 11.71 -0.99
N ILE A 143 3.54 12.50 -0.01
CA ILE A 143 3.34 13.96 0.05
C ILE A 143 3.92 14.61 -1.21
N ALA A 144 5.16 14.28 -1.58
CA ALA A 144 5.80 14.81 -2.77
C ALA A 144 5.07 14.40 -4.07
N ALA A 145 4.51 13.19 -4.13
CA ALA A 145 3.71 12.75 -5.27
C ALA A 145 2.37 13.50 -5.36
N LEU A 146 1.70 13.75 -4.23
CA LEU A 146 0.47 14.55 -4.17
C LEU A 146 0.72 16.00 -4.60
N ASP A 147 1.80 16.61 -4.12
CA ASP A 147 2.19 17.96 -4.52
C ASP A 147 2.46 18.04 -6.04
N LYS A 148 3.19 17.06 -6.57
CA LYS A 148 3.48 16.97 -8.01
C LYS A 148 2.23 16.82 -8.88
N VAL A 149 1.26 16.01 -8.45
CA VAL A 149 0.08 15.66 -9.27
C VAL A 149 -1.06 16.66 -9.10
N ILE A 150 -1.33 17.11 -7.87
CA ILE A 150 -2.49 17.91 -7.53
C ILE A 150 -2.14 19.40 -7.34
N LYS A 151 -0.90 19.71 -6.92
CA LYS A 151 -0.46 21.07 -6.54
C LYS A 151 -1.42 21.74 -5.55
N PRO A 152 -1.72 21.10 -4.40
CA PRO A 152 -2.66 21.63 -3.44
C PRO A 152 -2.08 22.85 -2.73
N LYS A 153 -2.94 23.73 -2.23
CA LYS A 153 -2.57 24.84 -1.36
C LYS A 153 -2.10 24.36 0.02
N ALA A 154 -2.71 23.29 0.53
CA ALA A 154 -2.30 22.66 1.79
C ALA A 154 -2.65 21.17 1.83
N ILE A 155 -1.89 20.43 2.62
CA ILE A 155 -2.14 19.02 2.94
C ILE A 155 -2.28 18.89 4.45
N LEU A 156 -3.44 18.44 4.92
CA LEU A 156 -3.70 18.10 6.31
C LEU A 156 -3.52 16.59 6.50
N LEU A 157 -2.61 16.19 7.39
CA LEU A 157 -2.46 14.79 7.78
C LEU A 157 -3.43 14.47 8.93
N ARG A 158 -4.47 13.68 8.64
CA ARG A 158 -5.49 13.27 9.63
C ARG A 158 -5.27 11.82 10.06
N ASN A 159 -4.21 11.62 10.82
CA ASN A 159 -3.74 10.31 11.27
C ASN A 159 -4.30 9.91 12.66
N ASP A 160 -5.57 10.24 12.93
CA ASP A 160 -6.23 10.01 14.23
C ASP A 160 -7.08 8.72 14.26
N GLY A 161 -7.11 7.96 13.16
CA GLY A 161 -7.93 6.75 13.03
C GLY A 161 -7.44 5.59 13.89
N GLY A 162 -8.33 4.95 14.64
CA GLY A 162 -8.01 3.82 15.53
C GLY A 162 -7.34 2.62 14.86
N ILE A 163 -7.47 2.46 13.54
CA ILE A 163 -6.81 1.42 12.76
C ILE A 163 -5.28 1.52 12.79
N ARG A 164 -4.73 2.73 12.98
CA ARG A 164 -3.28 2.98 13.09
C ARG A 164 -2.65 2.23 14.26
N LYS A 165 -3.38 2.10 15.38
CA LYS A 165 -2.93 1.33 16.54
C LYS A 165 -2.70 -0.15 16.22
N MET A 166 -3.52 -0.73 15.34
CA MET A 166 -3.34 -2.13 14.89
C MET A 166 -2.12 -2.30 13.98
N GLU A 167 -1.60 -1.21 13.44
CA GLU A 167 -0.39 -1.19 12.59
C GLU A 167 0.85 -0.76 13.37
N GLY A 168 0.75 -0.53 14.69
CA GLY A 168 1.85 -0.07 15.55
C GLY A 168 2.20 1.41 15.37
N LEU A 169 1.26 2.22 14.88
CA LEU A 169 1.45 3.64 14.63
C LEU A 169 0.75 4.48 15.71
N GLU A 170 1.39 5.59 16.07
CA GLU A 170 0.79 6.67 16.87
C GLU A 170 -0.10 7.59 16.03
#